data_AF-A0A1Q7D4V5-F1
#
_entry.id   AF-A0A1Q7D4V5-F1
#
_cell.length_a   1.000
_cell.length_b   1.000
_cell.length_c   1.000
_cell.angle_alpha   90.00
_cell.angle_beta   90.00
_cell.angle_gamma   90.00
#
_symmetry.space_group_name_H-M   'P 1'
#
loop_
_entity.id
_entity.type
_entity.pdbx_description
1 polymer ?
#
loop_
_entity_poly.entity_id
_entity_poly.type
_entity_poly.pdbx_seq_one_letter_code
_entity_poly.pdbx_strand_id
1 'polypeptide(L)' 'MEVVAVAEREHRWRWEIRHAGKMVKESDTLFSTVSEALEDGRRNLLGLWTGEDRPPITRRSQRRAG' A
#
# COMPACT_ATOMS: atom_id res chain seq x y z
N MET A 1 -6.98 -0.17 -8.14
CA MET A 1 -6.24 -0.14 -6.86
C MET A 1 -7.14 0.49 -5.83
N GLU A 2 -7.12 0.02 -4.60
CA GLU A 2 -7.98 0.47 -3.50
C GLU A 2 -7.14 0.73 -2.26
N VAL A 3 -7.51 1.73 -1.47
CA VAL A 3 -6.96 1.98 -0.13
C VAL A 3 -7.93 1.41 0.88
N VAL A 4 -7.45 0.55 1.77
CA VAL A 4 -8.23 -0.08 2.83
C VAL A 4 -7.62 0.32 4.17
N ALA A 5 -8.44 0.76 5.12
CA ALA A 5 -8.01 0.92 6.50
C ALA A 5 -8.16 -0.40 7.24
N VAL A 6 -7.10 -0.83 7.90
CA VAL A 6 -7.04 -2.06 8.69
C VAL A 6 -6.90 -1.67 10.15
N ALA A 7 -7.79 -2.22 10.99
CA ALA A 7 -7.73 -2.04 12.42
C ALA A 7 -6.64 -2.96 13.00
N GLU A 8 -5.66 -2.36 13.66
CA GLU A 8 -4.61 -3.04 14.41
C GLU A 8 -4.98 -3.10 15.90
N ARG A 9 -4.14 -3.77 16.70
CA ARG A 9 -4.30 -3.83 18.16
C ARG A 9 -4.27 -2.39 18.74
N GLU A 10 -4.87 -2.23 19.93
CA GLU A 10 -4.89 -0.95 20.66
C GLU A 10 -5.66 0.18 19.95
N HIS A 11 -6.69 -0.15 19.15
CA HIS A 11 -7.51 0.82 18.42
C HIS A 11 -6.74 1.70 17.43
N ARG A 12 -5.56 1.24 16.99
CA ARG A 12 -4.77 1.92 15.97
C ARG A 12 -5.15 1.42 14.59
N TRP A 13 -4.87 2.24 13.59
CA TRP A 13 -5.21 1.99 12.21
C TRP A 13 -3.96 1.99 11.36
N ARG A 14 -3.88 1.10 10.39
CA ARG A 14 -2.92 1.18 9.29
C ARG A 14 -3.69 1.22 7.97
N TRP A 15 -3.07 1.66 6.90
CA TRP A 15 -3.66 1.53 5.58
C TRP A 15 -2.92 0.49 4.75
N GLU A 16 -3.66 -0.17 3.86
CA GLU A 16 -3.14 -1.07 2.84
C GLU A 16 -3.61 -0.59 1.48
N ILE A 17 -2.71 -0.55 0.50
CA ILE A 17 -3.07 -0.39 -0.91
C ILE A 17 -3.13 -1.78 -1.51
N ARG A 18 -4.28 -2.12 -2.09
CA ARG A 18 -4.52 -3.40 -2.74
C ARG A 18 -4.75 -3.23 -4.24
N HIS A 19 -4.30 -4.21 -5.01
CA HIS A 19 -4.54 -4.33 -6.43
C HIS A 19 -5.07 -5.73 -6.74
N ALA A 20 -6.30 -5.81 -7.27
CA ALA A 20 -6.99 -7.08 -7.54
C ALA A 20 -7.01 -8.02 -6.30
N GLY A 21 -7.33 -7.46 -5.13
CA GLY A 21 -7.38 -8.19 -3.86
C GLY A 21 -6.02 -8.53 -3.23
N LYS A 22 -4.89 -8.23 -3.90
CA LYS A 22 -3.54 -8.45 -3.34
C LYS A 22 -2.97 -7.16 -2.78
N MET A 23 -2.41 -7.22 -1.57
CA MET A 23 -1.68 -6.10 -0.99
C MET A 23 -0.42 -5.80 -1.82
N VAL A 24 -0.25 -4.54 -2.18
CA VAL A 24 0.92 -4.04 -2.94
C VAL A 24 1.76 -3.06 -2.13
N LYS A 25 1.15 -2.36 -1.17
CA LYS A 25 1.83 -1.46 -0.23
C LYS A 25 1.03 -1.39 1.07
N GLU A 26 1.69 -1.11 2.17
CA GLU A 26 1.07 -0.85 3.48
C GLU A 26 1.76 0.35 4.14
N SER A 27 1.15 0.89 5.19
CA SER A 27 1.77 1.92 6.02
C SER A 27 2.69 1.32 7.08
N ASP A 28 3.93 1.79 7.15
CA ASP A 28 4.83 1.52 8.29
C ASP A 28 4.38 2.24 9.58
N THR A 29 3.55 3.28 9.42
CA THR A 29 3.01 4.07 10.53
C THR A 29 1.63 3.58 10.94
N LEU A 30 1.36 3.66 12.25
CA LEU A 30 0.04 3.46 12.83
C LEU A 30 -0.62 4.81 13.16
N PHE A 31 -1.88 4.94 12.81
CA PHE A 31 -2.70 6.13 12.96
C PHE A 31 -3.73 5.95 14.08
N SER A 32 -4.10 7.06 14.72
CA SER A 32 -5.08 7.06 15.82
C SER A 32 -6.52 6.95 15.31
N THR A 33 -6.77 7.38 14.07
CA THR A 33 -8.11 7.35 13.48
C THR A 33 -8.10 6.68 12.09
N VAL A 34 -9.26 6.12 11.73
CA VAL A 34 -9.50 5.54 10.41
C VAL A 34 -9.35 6.59 9.29
N SER A 35 -9.77 7.84 9.55
CA SER A 35 -9.71 8.93 8.58
C SER A 35 -8.28 9.30 8.23
N GLU A 36 -7.41 9.43 9.24
CA GLU A 36 -5.98 9.71 9.03
C GLU A 36 -5.30 8.61 8.20
N ALA A 37 -5.56 7.34 8.53
CA ALA A 37 -5.03 6.22 7.76
C ALA A 37 -5.50 6.27 6.29
N LEU A 38 -6.79 6.54 6.05
CA LEU A 38 -7.31 6.62 4.68
C LEU A 38 -6.78 7.84 3.91
N GLU A 39 -6.60 8.99 4.57
CA GLU A 39 -6.03 10.18 3.96
C GLU A 39 -4.57 9.96 3.53
N ASP A 40 -3.76 9.39 4.41
CA ASP A 40 -2.36 9.08 4.12
C ASP A 40 -2.25 8.00 3.02
N GLY A 41 -3.09 6.96 3.08
CA GLY A 41 -3.16 5.92 2.06
C GLY A 41 -3.58 6.47 0.68
N ARG A 42 -4.49 7.45 0.61
CA ARG A 42 -4.86 8.11 -0.65
C ARG A 42 -3.71 8.92 -1.24
N ARG A 43 -2.93 9.62 -0.42
CA ARG A 43 -1.73 10.35 -0.87
C ARG A 43 -0.70 9.38 -1.46
N ASN A 44 -0.46 8.25 -0.78
CA ASN A 44 0.44 7.22 -1.27
C ASN A 44 -0.06 6.56 -2.56
N LEU A 45 -1.37 6.28 -2.66
CA LEU A 45 -1.97 5.76 -3.89
C LEU A 45 -1.77 6.71 -5.08
N LEU A 46 -1.90 8.02 -4.84
CA LEU A 46 -1.66 9.03 -5.86
C LEU A 46 -0.20 9.00 -6.35
N GLY A 47 0.77 8.90 -5.43
CA GLY A 47 2.20 8.77 -5.77
C GLY A 47 2.52 7.52 -6.60
N LEU A 48 1.83 6.41 -6.34
CA LEU A 48 1.94 5.18 -7.14
C LEU A 48 1.37 5.36 -8.55
N TRP A 49 0.30 6.14 -8.70
CA TRP A 49 -0.34 6.42 -9.99
C TRP A 49 0.44 7.41 -10.84
N THR A 50 0.99 8.46 -10.24
CA THR A 50 1.83 9.46 -10.93
C THR A 50 3.22 8.92 -11.26
N GLY A 51 3.58 7.77 -10.68
CA GLY A 51 4.85 7.08 -10.92
C GLY A 51 6.01 7.60 -10.08
N GLU A 52 5.76 8.56 -9.19
CA GLU A 52 6.74 9.12 -8.25
C GLU A 52 7.21 8.07 -7.25
N ASP A 53 6.29 7.22 -6.80
CA ASP A 53 6.55 6.15 -5.83
C ASP A 53 6.44 4.75 -6.47
N ARG A 54 6.55 4.66 -7.81
CA ARG A 54 6.34 3.39 -8.53
C ARG A 54 7.22 2.32 -7.88
N PRO A 55 6.64 1.24 -7.31
CA PRO A 55 7.42 0.20 -6.70
C PRO A 55 8.37 -0.32 -7.78
N PRO A 56 9.65 -0.56 -7.45
CA PRO A 56 10.57 -1.12 -8.43
C PRO A 56 9.89 -2.37 -8.98
N ILE A 57 9.63 -2.38 -10.29
CA ILE A 57 9.17 -3.57 -10.97
C ILE A 57 10.31 -4.56 -10.81
N THR A 58 10.24 -5.37 -9.76
CA THR A 58 11.10 -6.51 -9.57
C THR A 58 10.66 -7.53 -10.61
N ARG A 59 11.15 -7.37 -11.86
CA ARG A 59 11.25 -8.46 -12.82
C ARG A 59 12.27 -9.47 -12.28
N ARG A 60 11.88 -10.22 -11.27
CA ARG A 60 12.33 -11.60 -11.05
C ARG A 60 11.05 -12.41 -11.20
N SER A 61 10.84 -13.16 -12.28
CA SER A 61 11.63 -14.33 -12.63
C SER A 61 11.28 -14.81 -14.04
N GLN A 62 12.28 -14.96 -14.90
CA GLN A 62 12.50 -16.19 -15.68
C GLN A 62 13.82 -16.10 -16.44
N ARG A 63 14.90 -16.35 -15.72
CA ARG A 63 16.15 -16.81 -16.33
C ARG A 63 15.95 -18.30 -16.62
N ARG A 64 15.41 -18.65 -17.79
CA ARG A 64 15.69 -19.95 -18.40
C ARG A 64 16.92 -19.74 -19.28
N ALA A 65 18.07 -20.10 -18.74
CA ALA A 65 19.21 -20.52 -19.55
C ALA A 65 19.33 -22.03 -19.30
N GLY A 66 18.80 -22.78 -20.26
CA GLY A 66 19.08 -24.19 -20.48
C GLY A 66 19.59 -24.32 -21.90
#